data_AF-A0A7M7IN95-F1
#
_entry.id   AF-A0A7M7IN95-F1
#
_cell.length_a   1.000
_cell.length_b   1.000
_cell.length_c   1.000
_cell.angle_alpha   90.00
_cell.angle_beta   90.00
_cell.angle_gamma   90.00
#
_symmetry.space_group_name_H-M   'P 1'
#
loop_
_entity.id
_entity.type
_entity.pdbx_description
1 polymer ?
#
loop_
_entity_poly.entity_id
_entity_poly.type
_entity_poly.pdbx_seq_one_letter_code
_entity_poly.pdbx_strand_id
1 'polypeptide(L)'
;MASDAIISLPGEIIVYILEDKLLDFSDVINFSSTCKSLYKIVNENNKLWKTKFFQRWPLLKEVYQTSKELEHQMINWKEEVKISLNSRTILLYLLSSMSNKHHKKQELSNSEFKEFDFLFCPKEGAHPLAYYFLIDELTTLIKCPAIVSNLTHRYYALKVIRYLKQTHLKGEWQKFISLPSKQQTLERGATIVAQWSQPERHVSYPTISSILDNIAEQTKDLLKEQHPNHSIFSIPTERFIFWKNNIIDDNQWNISETRQVTDALCKVLFEKLGFYGNSEMYYSSENSFIDRVLERRRGIPITLAIVFESVARRLGIRCEPVSFPSHFLLRWKETYAPEFKDTENYYIDVFNGGQFLTKKNCPRIGGVSRCPIEKYNVHEEATAVEVVTRMANNLEIAARQHTHINGTHRTARLRSALELRYMIQPNDTNTVLQLGRIYMSQHMDLTELVKILENMQKDLELMSRGQANMISQTFKTLQKCQKRLQPKEEIKPKKRIPSVKYAIGLIMKHKIYGYLCVITGWDVRCMASTEWMNEMNVDGLEEGADQPFYKIFVDDGSCQYAAQENLLLAPNPEWINHHAIGRYFYKFSGAHYIPNEEKAKEYPEDEKVCNELIVEYMQNGITYNTT
;
A
#
# COMPACT_ATOMS: atom_id res chain seq x y z
N MET A 1 57.30 14.52 -20.17
CA MET A 1 56.17 13.62 -20.50
C MET A 1 55.16 13.76 -19.38
N ALA A 2 54.06 14.46 -19.62
CA ALA A 2 52.95 14.47 -18.68
C ALA A 2 52.44 13.02 -18.57
N SER A 3 52.41 12.47 -17.36
CA SER A 3 51.83 11.15 -17.16
C SER A 3 50.30 11.31 -17.16
N ASP A 4 49.67 11.25 -18.34
CA ASP A 4 48.22 11.35 -18.53
C ASP A 4 47.47 10.08 -18.05
N ALA A 5 47.97 9.43 -17.00
CA ALA A 5 47.43 8.20 -16.48
C ALA A 5 46.67 8.49 -15.18
N ILE A 6 45.41 8.06 -15.09
CA ILE A 6 44.56 8.25 -13.90
C ILE A 6 45.24 7.79 -12.58
N ILE A 7 46.17 6.85 -12.66
CA ILE A 7 46.97 6.34 -11.55
C ILE A 7 47.97 7.35 -10.96
N SER A 8 48.25 8.46 -11.65
CA SER A 8 49.11 9.54 -11.14
C SER A 8 48.34 10.60 -10.36
N LEU A 9 47.00 10.52 -10.32
CA LEU A 9 46.17 11.40 -9.51
C LEU A 9 46.27 11.03 -8.02
N PRO A 10 46.17 12.02 -7.11
CA PRO A 10 45.99 11.74 -5.68
C PRO A 10 44.75 10.88 -5.42
N GLY A 11 44.82 10.01 -4.41
CA GLY A 11 43.72 9.09 -4.08
C GLY A 11 42.40 9.80 -3.77
N GLU A 12 42.47 10.99 -3.19
CA GLU A 12 41.32 11.85 -2.89
C GLU A 12 40.61 12.32 -4.15
N ILE A 13 41.35 12.64 -5.21
CA ILE A 13 40.80 13.05 -6.50
C ILE A 13 40.15 11.85 -7.20
N ILE A 14 40.79 10.69 -7.15
CA ILE A 14 40.22 9.44 -7.68
C ILE A 14 38.90 9.14 -6.97
N VAL A 15 38.86 9.23 -5.64
CA VAL A 15 37.64 9.01 -4.85
C VAL A 15 36.56 10.04 -5.22
N TYR A 16 36.91 11.32 -5.36
CA TYR A 16 35.97 12.36 -5.77
C TYR A 16 35.35 12.10 -7.15
N ILE A 17 36.16 11.65 -8.12
CA ILE A 17 35.67 11.23 -9.45
C ILE A 17 34.72 10.03 -9.29
N LEU A 18 35.11 9.04 -8.48
CA LEU A 18 34.29 7.86 -8.25
C LEU A 18 32.99 8.19 -7.48
N GLU A 19 32.91 9.29 -6.74
CA GLU A 19 31.67 9.75 -6.10
C GLU A 19 30.62 10.27 -7.10
N ASP A 20 30.92 10.38 -8.40
CA ASP A 20 29.96 10.81 -9.43
C ASP A 20 28.72 9.88 -9.50
N LYS A 21 27.52 10.46 -9.58
CA LYS A 21 26.25 9.71 -9.59
C LYS A 21 26.02 8.87 -10.86
N LEU A 22 26.72 9.17 -11.94
CA LEU A 22 26.67 8.41 -13.20
C LEU A 22 27.41 7.08 -13.11
N LEU A 23 28.31 6.93 -12.14
CA LEU A 23 29.06 5.69 -11.89
C LEU A 23 28.32 4.85 -10.84
N ASP A 24 27.94 3.64 -11.19
CA ASP A 24 27.25 2.74 -10.25
C ASP A 24 28.23 1.87 -9.44
N PHE A 25 27.70 0.93 -8.66
CA PHE A 25 28.55 0.01 -7.89
C PHE A 25 29.43 -0.87 -8.80
N SER A 26 28.90 -1.31 -9.94
CA SER A 26 29.62 -2.14 -10.90
C SER A 26 30.78 -1.37 -11.52
N ASP A 27 30.58 -0.10 -11.88
CA ASP A 27 31.65 0.76 -12.40
C ASP A 27 32.79 0.93 -11.38
N VAL A 28 32.46 1.22 -10.12
CA VAL A 28 33.45 1.37 -9.04
C VAL A 28 34.21 0.07 -8.78
N ILE A 29 33.52 -1.08 -8.79
CA ILE A 29 34.14 -2.40 -8.60
C ILE A 29 35.06 -2.73 -9.78
N ASN A 30 34.60 -2.53 -11.02
CA ASN A 30 35.37 -2.78 -12.23
C ASN A 30 36.62 -1.90 -12.26
N PHE A 31 36.48 -0.61 -11.96
CA PHE A 31 37.60 0.32 -11.83
C PHE A 31 38.62 -0.15 -10.80
N SER A 32 38.17 -0.59 -9.61
CA SER A 32 39.05 -1.11 -8.57
C SER A 32 39.79 -2.39 -8.96
N SER A 33 39.25 -3.16 -9.89
CA SER A 33 39.81 -4.44 -10.35
C SER A 33 40.93 -4.28 -11.38
N THR A 34 41.22 -3.06 -11.82
CA THR A 34 42.21 -2.79 -12.87
C THR A 34 43.67 -2.89 -12.38
N CYS A 35 43.98 -2.46 -11.15
CA CYS A 35 45.31 -2.60 -10.56
C CYS A 35 45.32 -2.55 -9.03
N LYS A 36 46.42 -3.01 -8.41
CA LYS A 36 46.56 -3.09 -6.94
C LYS A 36 46.42 -1.73 -6.24
N SER A 37 46.93 -0.66 -6.85
CA SER A 37 46.86 0.69 -6.29
C SER A 37 45.41 1.17 -6.20
N LEU A 38 44.66 1.07 -7.30
CA LEU A 38 43.25 1.44 -7.36
C LEU A 38 42.38 0.53 -6.49
N TYR A 39 42.68 -0.77 -6.44
CA TYR A 39 42.03 -1.70 -5.51
C TYR A 39 42.15 -1.20 -4.07
N LYS A 40 43.35 -0.80 -3.63
CA LYS A 40 43.57 -0.30 -2.27
C LYS A 40 42.78 0.99 -2.01
N ILE A 41 42.87 1.96 -2.92
CA ILE A 41 42.17 3.25 -2.81
C ILE A 41 40.65 3.05 -2.66
N VAL A 42 40.05 2.18 -3.48
CA VAL A 42 38.60 1.94 -3.45
C VAL A 42 38.19 1.06 -2.26
N ASN A 43 38.93 0.00 -1.97
CA ASN A 43 38.53 -1.00 -0.98
C ASN A 43 38.61 -0.47 0.47
N GLU A 44 39.59 0.39 0.76
CA GLU A 44 39.79 0.93 2.12
C GLU A 44 38.98 2.21 2.36
N ASN A 45 38.36 2.81 1.33
CA ASN A 45 37.65 4.08 1.46
C ASN A 45 36.19 3.92 1.89
N ASN A 46 35.96 3.91 3.20
CA ASN A 46 34.62 3.80 3.77
C ASN A 46 33.68 4.96 3.39
N LYS A 47 34.23 6.17 3.14
CA LYS A 47 33.44 7.35 2.72
C LYS A 47 32.86 7.15 1.32
N LEU A 48 33.64 6.67 0.37
CA LEU A 48 33.20 6.37 -0.99
C LEU A 48 32.01 5.40 -0.97
N TRP A 49 32.14 4.28 -0.25
CA TRP A 49 31.07 3.30 -0.14
C TRP A 49 29.83 3.85 0.56
N LYS A 50 29.99 4.69 1.58
CA LYS A 50 28.87 5.43 2.20
C LYS A 50 28.15 6.32 1.20
N THR A 51 28.91 7.10 0.43
CA THR A 51 28.38 7.99 -0.60
C THR A 51 27.61 7.18 -1.64
N LYS A 52 28.19 6.09 -2.15
CA LYS A 52 27.57 5.21 -3.14
C LYS A 52 26.31 4.52 -2.61
N PHE A 53 26.34 4.06 -1.36
CA PHE A 53 25.18 3.45 -0.70
C PHE A 53 23.98 4.40 -0.69
N PHE A 54 24.15 5.64 -0.23
CA PHE A 54 23.06 6.62 -0.19
C PHE A 54 22.70 7.24 -1.55
N GLN A 55 23.57 7.14 -2.55
CA GLN A 55 23.20 7.44 -3.94
C GLN A 55 22.20 6.42 -4.47
N ARG A 56 22.40 5.12 -4.18
CA ARG A 56 21.46 4.06 -4.56
C ARG A 56 20.18 4.10 -3.72
N TRP A 57 20.29 4.33 -2.42
CA TRP A 57 19.19 4.29 -1.46
C TRP A 57 19.10 5.59 -0.62
N PRO A 58 18.66 6.70 -1.23
CA PRO A 58 18.64 8.00 -0.55
C PRO A 58 17.70 8.03 0.67
N LEU A 59 16.60 7.27 0.62
CA LEU A 59 15.60 7.21 1.70
C LEU A 59 16.15 6.56 2.99
N LEU A 60 17.21 5.76 2.88
CA LEU A 60 17.85 5.13 4.04
C LEU A 60 18.67 6.11 4.87
N LYS A 61 19.02 7.28 4.33
CA LYS A 61 19.88 8.24 5.04
C LYS A 61 19.32 8.63 6.40
N GLU A 62 18.03 8.96 6.45
CA GLU A 62 17.34 9.31 7.69
C GLU A 62 17.21 8.10 8.62
N VAL A 63 16.92 6.92 8.07
CA VAL A 63 16.83 5.67 8.84
C VAL A 63 18.14 5.35 9.56
N TYR A 64 19.28 5.41 8.87
CA TYR A 64 20.59 5.18 9.49
C TYR A 64 20.97 6.27 10.49
N GLN A 65 20.56 7.52 10.27
CA GLN A 65 20.86 8.63 11.20
C GLN A 65 20.07 8.54 12.51
N THR A 66 18.85 7.99 12.46
CA THR A 66 17.93 7.93 13.60
C THR A 66 17.90 6.55 14.29
N SER A 67 18.58 5.56 13.72
CA SER A 67 18.59 4.20 14.25
C SER A 67 19.39 4.09 15.55
N LYS A 68 18.69 3.85 16.66
CA LYS A 68 19.29 3.55 17.96
C LYS A 68 20.15 2.28 17.94
N GLU A 69 19.81 1.32 17.08
CA GLU A 69 20.54 0.05 16.95
C GLU A 69 21.96 0.26 16.40
N LEU A 70 22.19 1.37 15.69
CA LEU A 70 23.45 1.69 15.01
C LEU A 70 24.18 2.89 15.62
N GLU A 71 23.62 3.55 16.64
CA GLU A 71 24.07 4.84 17.20
C GLU A 71 25.54 4.84 17.66
N HIS A 72 26.11 3.67 17.96
CA HIS A 72 27.49 3.52 18.46
C HIS A 72 28.35 2.56 17.61
N GLN A 73 27.88 2.16 16.43
CA GLN A 73 28.58 1.20 15.58
C GLN A 73 29.36 1.89 14.45
N MET A 74 30.64 1.52 14.30
CA MET A 74 31.40 1.91 13.11
C MET A 74 30.97 1.04 11.94
N ILE A 75 30.15 1.60 11.06
CA ILE A 75 29.59 0.89 9.90
C ILE A 75 30.64 0.75 8.80
N ASN A 76 30.86 -0.48 8.35
CA ASN A 76 31.61 -0.78 7.12
C ASN A 76 30.65 -0.74 5.93
N TRP A 77 30.65 0.38 5.20
CA TRP A 77 29.70 0.62 4.11
C TRP A 77 29.91 -0.29 2.91
N LYS A 78 31.11 -0.83 2.71
CA LYS A 78 31.34 -1.83 1.65
C LYS A 78 30.59 -3.12 1.97
N GLU A 79 30.63 -3.57 3.22
CA GLU A 79 29.88 -4.75 3.64
C GLU A 79 28.37 -4.48 3.62
N GLU A 80 27.90 -3.30 4.00
CA GLU A 80 26.49 -2.90 3.84
C GLU A 80 26.00 -2.99 2.38
N VAL A 81 26.79 -2.50 1.42
CA VAL A 81 26.50 -2.63 -0.01
C VAL A 81 26.42 -4.10 -0.41
N LYS A 82 27.38 -4.92 0.03
CA LYS A 82 27.42 -6.36 -0.28
C LYS A 82 26.21 -7.10 0.28
N ILE A 83 25.84 -6.86 1.54
CA ILE A 83 24.66 -7.43 2.19
C ILE A 83 23.41 -7.04 1.40
N SER A 84 23.26 -5.76 1.07
CA SER A 84 22.08 -5.23 0.36
C SER A 84 21.94 -5.81 -1.06
N LEU A 85 23.05 -5.92 -1.80
CA LEU A 85 23.07 -6.55 -3.13
C LEU A 85 22.79 -8.06 -3.06
N ASN A 86 23.29 -8.76 -2.04
CA ASN A 86 22.98 -10.18 -1.85
C ASN A 86 21.48 -10.39 -1.56
N SER A 87 20.90 -9.58 -0.67
CA SER A 87 19.46 -9.62 -0.39
C SER A 87 18.62 -9.34 -1.63
N ARG A 88 19.05 -8.41 -2.50
CA ARG A 88 18.39 -8.16 -3.80
C ARG A 88 18.42 -9.39 -4.70
N THR A 89 19.58 -10.04 -4.84
CA THR A 89 19.72 -11.26 -5.66
C THR A 89 18.78 -12.35 -5.18
N ILE A 90 18.73 -12.59 -3.86
CA ILE A 90 17.84 -13.60 -3.27
C ILE A 90 16.37 -13.20 -3.46
N LEU A 91 16.01 -11.93 -3.28
CA LEU A 91 14.66 -11.43 -3.52
C LEU A 91 14.19 -11.73 -4.95
N LEU A 92 15.01 -11.41 -5.96
CA LEU A 92 14.69 -11.65 -7.37
C LEU A 92 14.55 -13.14 -7.69
N TYR A 93 15.40 -13.98 -7.07
CA TYR A 93 15.27 -15.43 -7.17
C TYR A 93 13.93 -15.93 -6.60
N LEU A 94 13.57 -15.49 -5.38
CA LEU A 94 12.30 -15.86 -4.75
C LEU A 94 11.11 -15.40 -5.61
N LEU A 95 11.11 -14.15 -6.08
CA LEU A 95 10.07 -13.62 -6.98
C LEU A 95 9.92 -14.46 -8.27
N SER A 96 11.02 -14.96 -8.82
CA SER A 96 10.99 -15.86 -9.99
C SER A 96 10.32 -17.19 -9.64
N SER A 97 10.66 -17.76 -8.47
CA SER A 97 10.12 -19.05 -8.01
C SER A 97 8.64 -19.02 -7.65
N MET A 98 8.08 -17.82 -7.39
CA MET A 98 6.66 -17.65 -7.04
C MET A 98 5.72 -18.11 -8.16
N SER A 99 6.09 -17.92 -9.43
CA SER A 99 5.29 -18.40 -10.58
C SER A 99 5.09 -19.91 -10.51
N ASN A 100 6.19 -20.65 -10.40
CA ASN A 100 6.17 -22.11 -10.33
C ASN A 100 5.23 -22.61 -9.21
N LYS A 101 5.33 -22.03 -8.02
CA LYS A 101 4.53 -22.43 -6.85
C LYS A 101 3.07 -21.95 -6.88
N HIS A 102 2.80 -20.79 -7.48
CA HIS A 102 1.55 -20.05 -7.25
C HIS A 102 0.85 -19.52 -8.52
N HIS A 103 1.24 -19.92 -9.73
CA HIS A 103 0.65 -19.42 -11.00
C HIS A 103 -0.88 -19.62 -11.10
N LYS A 104 -1.45 -20.65 -10.47
CA LYS A 104 -2.91 -20.89 -10.43
C LYS A 104 -3.66 -20.00 -9.43
N LYS A 105 -2.95 -19.35 -8.50
CA LYS A 105 -3.56 -18.56 -7.42
C LYS A 105 -3.59 -17.07 -7.74
N GLN A 106 -4.74 -16.45 -7.48
CA GLN A 106 -4.89 -15.02 -7.65
C GLN A 106 -4.45 -14.26 -6.41
N GLU A 107 -4.96 -14.66 -5.25
CA GLU A 107 -4.53 -14.16 -3.94
C GLU A 107 -3.68 -15.22 -3.23
N LEU A 108 -2.80 -14.74 -2.35
CA LEU A 108 -1.89 -15.57 -1.59
C LEU A 108 -2.02 -15.26 -0.09
N SER A 109 -1.96 -16.29 0.73
CA SER A 109 -1.96 -16.18 2.18
C SER A 109 -0.57 -15.85 2.72
N ASN A 110 -0.51 -15.29 3.94
CA ASN A 110 0.75 -15.02 4.63
C ASN A 110 1.67 -16.25 4.76
N SER A 111 1.10 -17.46 4.87
CA SER A 111 1.87 -18.71 4.92
C SER A 111 2.71 -18.95 3.65
N GLU A 112 2.27 -18.45 2.49
CA GLU A 112 2.98 -18.59 1.22
C GLU A 112 4.14 -17.60 1.08
N PHE A 113 4.17 -16.55 1.91
CA PHE A 113 5.26 -15.57 1.93
C PHE A 113 6.29 -15.81 3.02
N LYS A 114 6.13 -16.83 3.88
CA LYS A 114 7.08 -17.10 4.97
C LYS A 114 8.49 -17.38 4.49
N GLU A 115 8.67 -17.83 3.24
CA GLU A 115 10.00 -17.98 2.65
C GLU A 115 10.75 -16.66 2.46
N PHE A 116 10.10 -15.50 2.61
CA PHE A 116 10.74 -14.20 2.60
C PHE A 116 11.20 -13.76 3.99
N ASP A 117 10.74 -14.40 5.08
CA ASP A 117 10.95 -13.89 6.44
C ASP A 117 12.44 -13.76 6.79
N PHE A 118 13.28 -14.72 6.38
CA PHE A 118 14.73 -14.67 6.58
C PHE A 118 15.44 -13.49 5.90
N LEU A 119 14.80 -12.84 4.91
CA LEU A 119 15.37 -11.68 4.23
C LEU A 119 15.17 -10.38 5.00
N PHE A 120 14.13 -10.26 5.82
CA PHE A 120 13.77 -8.97 6.44
C PHE A 120 13.44 -9.05 7.94
N CYS A 121 13.33 -10.24 8.52
CA CYS A 121 13.05 -10.45 9.93
C CYS A 121 14.37 -10.64 10.71
N PRO A 122 14.76 -9.69 11.60
CA PRO A 122 16.01 -9.82 12.35
C PRO A 122 16.06 -11.07 13.25
N LYS A 123 14.89 -11.56 13.71
CA LYS A 123 14.79 -12.79 14.50
C LYS A 123 15.17 -14.04 13.73
N GLU A 124 15.16 -13.98 12.41
CA GLU A 124 15.56 -15.06 11.50
C GLU A 124 16.98 -14.86 10.94
N GLY A 125 17.73 -13.90 11.48
CA GLY A 125 19.10 -13.60 11.06
C GLY A 125 19.22 -12.56 9.94
N ALA A 126 18.13 -11.90 9.57
CA ALA A 126 18.19 -10.80 8.60
C ALA A 126 18.94 -9.59 9.16
N HIS A 127 19.52 -8.78 8.26
CA HIS A 127 20.11 -7.49 8.63
C HIS A 127 19.05 -6.58 9.28
N PRO A 128 19.37 -5.82 10.36
CA PRO A 128 18.37 -5.03 11.10
C PRO A 128 17.59 -4.02 10.24
N LEU A 129 18.25 -3.46 9.22
CA LEU A 129 17.65 -2.51 8.28
C LEU A 129 17.19 -3.14 6.95
N ALA A 130 17.18 -4.47 6.84
CA ALA A 130 16.86 -5.17 5.59
C ALA A 130 15.49 -4.82 5.02
N TYR A 131 14.51 -4.66 5.91
CA TYR A 131 13.18 -4.20 5.55
C TYR A 131 13.22 -2.97 4.64
N TYR A 132 13.99 -1.94 5.00
CA TYR A 132 13.93 -0.65 4.31
C TYR A 132 14.49 -0.69 2.90
N PHE A 133 15.64 -1.35 2.66
CA PHE A 133 16.17 -1.47 1.30
C PHE A 133 15.36 -2.46 0.45
N LEU A 134 14.76 -3.50 1.03
CA LEU A 134 13.87 -4.41 0.30
C LEU A 134 12.59 -3.72 -0.15
N ILE A 135 12.01 -2.85 0.70
CA ILE A 135 10.87 -2.02 0.31
C ILE A 135 11.24 -1.06 -0.81
N ASP A 136 12.42 -0.45 -0.77
CA ASP A 136 12.90 0.42 -1.86
C ASP A 136 13.07 -0.37 -3.18
N GLU A 137 13.69 -1.55 -3.13
CA GLU A 137 13.88 -2.41 -4.30
C GLU A 137 12.54 -2.86 -4.90
N LEU A 138 11.62 -3.35 -4.07
CA LEU A 138 10.27 -3.73 -4.51
C LEU A 138 9.51 -2.54 -5.08
N THR A 139 9.59 -1.37 -4.44
CA THR A 139 8.95 -0.15 -4.93
C THR A 139 9.53 0.26 -6.28
N THR A 140 10.85 0.13 -6.47
CA THR A 140 11.53 0.41 -7.74
C THR A 140 11.04 -0.52 -8.85
N LEU A 141 10.95 -1.83 -8.57
CA LEU A 141 10.40 -2.82 -9.52
C LEU A 141 8.93 -2.52 -9.89
N ILE A 142 8.13 -2.06 -8.93
CA ILE A 142 6.71 -1.71 -9.13
C ILE A 142 6.53 -0.34 -9.82
N LYS A 143 7.50 0.58 -9.72
CA LYS A 143 7.41 1.89 -10.39
C LYS A 143 8.05 1.88 -11.78
N CYS A 144 8.97 0.95 -12.05
CA CYS A 144 9.54 0.77 -13.38
C CYS A 144 8.41 0.60 -14.42
N PRO A 145 8.48 1.24 -15.60
CA PRO A 145 7.46 1.09 -16.63
C PRO A 145 7.25 -0.39 -16.96
N ALA A 146 6.00 -0.85 -16.91
CA ALA A 146 5.68 -2.27 -17.06
C ALA A 146 6.19 -2.82 -18.39
N ILE A 147 6.14 -2.03 -19.46
CA ILE A 147 6.57 -2.40 -20.81
C ILE A 147 8.04 -2.86 -20.90
N VAL A 148 8.94 -2.30 -20.08
CA VAL A 148 10.37 -2.70 -20.04
C VAL A 148 10.71 -3.63 -18.87
N SER A 149 9.70 -3.98 -18.05
CA SER A 149 9.89 -4.74 -16.83
C SER A 149 9.67 -6.24 -17.05
N ASN A 150 10.25 -7.06 -16.17
CA ASN A 150 9.78 -8.43 -16.01
C ASN A 150 8.40 -8.40 -15.31
N LEU A 151 7.35 -8.74 -16.06
CA LEU A 151 5.97 -8.66 -15.61
C LEU A 151 5.65 -9.66 -14.51
N THR A 152 6.28 -10.85 -14.54
CA THR A 152 6.16 -11.86 -13.49
C THR A 152 6.73 -11.34 -12.18
N HIS A 153 7.93 -10.78 -12.20
CA HIS A 153 8.54 -10.16 -11.01
C HIS A 153 7.67 -9.03 -10.47
N ARG A 154 7.20 -8.14 -11.35
CA ARG A 154 6.32 -7.02 -10.98
C ARG A 154 5.03 -7.51 -10.32
N TYR A 155 4.39 -8.54 -10.88
CA TYR A 155 3.15 -9.11 -10.35
C TYR A 155 3.32 -9.66 -8.93
N TYR A 156 4.38 -10.43 -8.68
CA TYR A 156 4.66 -10.97 -7.35
C TYR A 156 5.22 -9.91 -6.39
N ALA A 157 5.98 -8.92 -6.87
CA ALA A 157 6.47 -7.81 -6.07
C ALA A 157 5.31 -7.03 -5.43
N LEU A 158 4.22 -6.78 -6.16
CA LEU A 158 3.00 -6.15 -5.63
C LEU A 158 2.39 -6.91 -4.44
N LYS A 159 2.55 -8.23 -4.39
CA LYS A 159 2.05 -9.06 -3.29
C LYS A 159 3.03 -9.12 -2.13
N VAL A 160 4.32 -9.30 -2.43
CA VAL A 160 5.40 -9.38 -1.43
C VAL A 160 5.55 -8.07 -0.67
N ILE A 161 5.50 -6.92 -1.36
CA ILE A 161 5.63 -5.61 -0.71
C ILE A 161 4.55 -5.37 0.35
N ARG A 162 3.32 -5.82 0.08
CA ARG A 162 2.22 -5.74 1.05
C ARG A 162 2.51 -6.62 2.27
N TYR A 163 2.95 -7.86 2.06
CA TYR A 163 3.29 -8.78 3.13
C TYR A 163 4.39 -8.20 4.04
N LEU A 164 5.52 -7.76 3.45
CA LEU A 164 6.64 -7.16 4.19
C LEU A 164 6.20 -5.95 5.01
N LYS A 165 5.47 -5.01 4.38
CA LYS A 165 4.96 -3.81 5.07
C LYS A 165 4.03 -4.16 6.21
N GLN A 166 3.05 -5.02 5.99
CA GLN A 166 2.10 -5.40 7.04
C GLN A 166 2.79 -6.13 8.20
N THR A 167 3.77 -7.00 7.93
CA THR A 167 4.55 -7.68 8.97
C THR A 167 5.38 -6.70 9.79
N HIS A 168 6.04 -5.74 9.15
CA HIS A 168 6.77 -4.68 9.84
C HIS A 168 5.85 -3.76 10.66
N LEU A 169 4.75 -3.29 10.07
CA LEU A 169 3.81 -2.37 10.71
C LEU A 169 3.07 -2.98 11.90
N LYS A 170 2.89 -4.31 11.96
CA LYS A 170 2.42 -4.97 13.18
C LYS A 170 3.36 -4.71 14.36
N GLY A 171 4.68 -4.75 14.13
CA GLY A 171 5.67 -4.42 15.16
C GLY A 171 5.63 -2.94 15.55
N GLU A 172 5.54 -2.04 14.57
CA GLU A 172 5.44 -0.60 14.81
C GLU A 172 4.16 -0.20 15.54
N TRP A 173 3.03 -0.84 15.22
CA TRP A 173 1.77 -0.67 15.94
C TRP A 173 1.90 -1.07 17.42
N GLN A 174 2.51 -2.22 17.71
CA GLN A 174 2.75 -2.66 19.10
C GLN A 174 3.65 -1.69 19.86
N LYS A 175 4.73 -1.20 19.23
CA LYS A 175 5.58 -0.15 19.81
C LYS A 175 4.77 1.11 20.09
N PHE A 176 3.93 1.56 19.15
CA PHE A 176 3.10 2.76 19.31
C PHE A 176 2.11 2.65 20.47
N ILE A 177 1.34 1.57 20.56
CA ILE A 177 0.34 1.40 21.63
C ILE A 177 0.95 1.09 23.00
N SER A 178 2.21 0.65 23.05
CA SER A 178 2.97 0.49 24.30
C SER A 178 3.46 1.80 24.91
N LEU A 179 3.44 2.91 24.15
CA LEU A 179 3.78 4.23 24.67
C LEU A 179 2.75 4.68 25.71
N PRO A 180 3.12 5.56 26.67
CA PRO A 180 2.15 6.23 27.52
C PRO A 180 1.04 6.87 26.68
N SER A 181 -0.21 6.88 27.17
CA SER A 181 -1.36 7.43 26.42
C SER A 181 -1.10 8.85 25.90
N LYS A 182 -0.41 9.68 26.69
CA LYS A 182 0.01 11.04 26.31
C LYS A 182 0.95 11.11 25.11
N GLN A 183 1.64 10.03 24.74
CA GLN A 183 2.56 10.00 23.59
C GLN A 183 1.96 9.30 22.36
N GLN A 184 0.72 8.81 22.46
CA GLN A 184 0.00 8.14 21.37
C GLN A 184 -0.71 9.17 20.48
N THR A 185 0.05 10.04 19.83
CA THR A 185 -0.53 11.14 19.04
C THR A 185 -1.28 10.63 17.80
N LEU A 186 -2.36 11.32 17.42
CA LEU A 186 -3.30 10.84 16.41
C LEU A 186 -2.68 10.77 15.00
N GLU A 187 -1.78 11.71 14.65
CA GLU A 187 -1.11 11.71 13.34
C GLU A 187 -0.16 10.51 13.17
N ARG A 188 0.42 10.00 14.26
CA ARG A 188 1.26 8.79 14.21
C ARG A 188 0.41 7.56 13.93
N GLY A 189 -0.72 7.42 14.62
CA GLY A 189 -1.70 6.36 14.33
C GLY A 189 -2.23 6.43 12.89
N ALA A 190 -2.59 7.63 12.41
CA ALA A 190 -3.03 7.86 11.04
C ALA A 190 -1.95 7.53 10.00
N THR A 191 -0.68 7.79 10.32
CA THR A 191 0.45 7.45 9.45
C THR A 191 0.59 5.94 9.29
N ILE A 192 0.45 5.16 10.37
CA ILE A 192 0.48 3.69 10.31
C ILE A 192 -0.66 3.17 9.43
N VAL A 193 -1.87 3.72 9.56
CA VAL A 193 -3.02 3.37 8.71
C VAL A 193 -2.74 3.66 7.23
N ALA A 194 -2.16 4.82 6.92
CA ALA A 194 -1.80 5.21 5.57
C ALA A 194 -0.71 4.32 4.96
N GLN A 195 0.32 3.95 5.75
CA GLN A 195 1.38 3.02 5.33
C GLN A 195 0.84 1.61 5.07
N TRP A 196 -0.07 1.14 5.93
CA TRP A 196 -0.71 -0.19 5.81
C TRP A 196 -1.53 -0.31 4.53
N SER A 197 -2.28 0.74 4.22
CA SER A 197 -3.29 0.73 3.15
C SER A 197 -2.73 1.12 1.79
N GLN A 198 -1.51 1.65 1.73
CA GLN A 198 -0.85 2.12 0.50
C GLN A 198 0.53 1.44 0.34
N PRO A 199 0.58 0.12 0.11
CA PRO A 199 1.83 -0.62 0.10
C PRO A 199 2.77 -0.23 -1.05
N GLU A 200 2.30 0.38 -2.14
CA GLU A 200 3.17 0.87 -3.22
C GLU A 200 3.71 2.31 -3.00
N ARG A 201 3.20 3.03 -1.98
CA ARG A 201 3.61 4.41 -1.68
C ARG A 201 4.62 4.46 -0.54
N HIS A 202 5.55 5.41 -0.63
CA HIS A 202 6.44 5.74 0.47
C HIS A 202 5.76 6.82 1.32
N VAL A 203 5.18 6.41 2.44
CA VAL A 203 4.55 7.32 3.42
C VAL A 203 5.46 7.41 4.63
N SER A 204 5.88 8.63 4.99
CA SER A 204 6.86 8.90 6.05
C SER A 204 6.25 9.80 7.12
N TYR A 205 6.35 9.38 8.39
CA TYR A 205 5.94 10.19 9.53
C TYR A 205 6.72 11.52 9.62
N PRO A 206 8.06 11.54 9.48
CA PRO A 206 8.84 12.78 9.39
C PRO A 206 8.28 13.79 8.37
N THR A 207 7.93 13.33 7.16
CA THR A 207 7.35 14.19 6.13
C THR A 207 5.99 14.74 6.56
N ILE A 208 5.10 13.89 7.07
CA ILE A 208 3.78 14.29 7.58
C ILE A 208 3.93 15.32 8.71
N SER A 209 4.80 15.04 9.68
CA SER A 209 5.06 15.96 10.79
C SER A 209 5.62 17.30 10.31
N SER A 210 6.51 17.31 9.31
CA SER A 210 7.07 18.56 8.78
C SER A 210 6.01 19.42 8.10
N ILE A 211 5.06 18.80 7.39
CA ILE A 211 3.92 19.52 6.81
C ILE A 211 3.05 20.12 7.93
N LEU A 212 2.75 19.35 8.98
CA LEU A 212 1.98 19.84 10.13
C LEU A 212 2.70 20.98 10.88
N ASP A 213 4.02 20.88 11.04
CA ASP A 213 4.85 21.95 11.62
C ASP A 213 4.80 23.22 10.77
N ASN A 214 4.82 23.09 9.44
CA ASN A 214 4.68 24.22 8.52
C ASN A 214 3.31 24.91 8.63
N ILE A 215 2.23 24.15 8.80
CA ILE A 215 0.89 24.72 9.01
C ILE A 215 0.84 25.46 10.36
N ALA A 216 1.46 24.90 11.40
CA ALA A 216 1.56 25.56 12.70
C ALA A 216 2.36 26.88 12.61
N GLU A 217 3.45 26.91 11.84
CA GLU A 217 4.23 28.14 11.60
C GLU A 217 3.40 29.20 10.87
N GLN A 218 2.74 28.82 9.77
CA GLN A 218 1.85 29.75 9.04
C GLN A 218 0.72 30.31 9.92
N THR A 219 0.24 29.51 10.87
CA THR A 219 -0.76 29.94 11.85
C THR A 219 -0.17 30.95 12.83
N LYS A 220 1.06 30.73 13.32
CA LYS A 220 1.76 31.70 14.16
C LYS A 220 2.07 33.01 13.41
N ASP A 221 2.45 32.94 12.14
CA ASP A 221 2.70 34.12 11.32
C ASP A 221 1.43 34.98 11.21
N LEU A 222 0.30 34.37 10.84
CA LEU A 222 -0.98 35.07 10.77
C LEU A 222 -1.42 35.61 12.14
N LEU A 223 -1.21 34.85 13.21
CA LEU A 223 -1.49 35.28 14.57
C LEU A 223 -0.62 36.47 14.98
N LYS A 224 0.64 36.53 14.53
CA LYS A 224 1.56 37.64 14.84
C LYS A 224 1.12 38.92 14.15
N GLU A 225 0.62 38.83 12.91
CA GLU A 225 0.05 39.95 12.17
C GLU A 225 -1.21 40.51 12.87
N GLN A 226 -2.08 39.63 13.38
CA GLN A 226 -3.36 40.02 13.98
C GLN A 226 -3.24 40.40 15.46
N HIS A 227 -2.37 39.71 16.21
CA HIS A 227 -2.24 39.76 17.66
C HIS A 227 -0.76 39.66 18.11
N PRO A 228 0.08 40.67 17.81
CA PRO A 228 1.54 40.62 18.04
C PRO A 228 1.95 40.44 19.51
N ASN A 229 1.06 40.77 20.46
CA ASN A 229 1.31 40.66 21.90
C ASN A 229 0.80 39.34 22.51
N HIS A 230 0.37 38.37 21.70
CA HIS A 230 -0.10 37.07 22.20
C HIS A 230 1.00 36.31 22.94
N SER A 231 0.67 35.68 24.07
CA SER A 231 1.65 35.03 24.97
C SER A 231 2.47 33.92 24.32
N ILE A 232 1.97 33.32 23.23
CA ILE A 232 2.67 32.29 22.44
C ILE A 232 4.05 32.70 21.95
N PHE A 233 4.28 34.00 21.69
CA PHE A 233 5.56 34.49 21.17
C PHE A 233 6.65 34.60 22.25
N SER A 234 6.28 34.44 23.52
CA SER A 234 7.20 34.38 24.66
C SER A 234 7.55 32.95 25.06
N ILE A 235 6.96 31.94 24.41
CA ILE A 235 7.17 30.53 24.75
C ILE A 235 8.50 30.00 24.19
N PRO A 236 9.28 29.25 24.99
CA PRO A 236 10.53 28.66 24.55
C PRO A 236 10.32 27.46 23.60
N THR A 237 11.28 27.23 22.70
CA THR A 237 11.24 26.18 21.66
C THR A 237 11.00 24.78 22.22
N GLU A 238 11.56 24.48 23.39
CA GLU A 238 11.44 23.18 24.07
C GLU A 238 9.98 22.83 24.38
N ARG A 239 9.15 23.85 24.64
CA ARG A 239 7.73 23.67 24.93
C ARG A 239 6.96 23.28 23.67
N PHE A 240 7.27 23.88 22.52
CA PHE A 240 6.71 23.47 21.22
C PHE A 240 7.12 22.04 20.85
N ILE A 241 8.38 21.65 21.11
CA ILE A 241 8.85 20.27 20.92
C ILE A 241 8.07 19.30 21.83
N PHE A 242 7.82 19.68 23.08
CA PHE A 242 7.01 18.88 24.00
C PHE A 242 5.59 18.69 23.47
N TRP A 243 4.90 19.78 23.09
CA TRP A 243 3.55 19.75 22.55
C TRP A 243 3.43 18.95 21.26
N LYS A 244 4.40 19.07 20.37
CA LYS A 244 4.48 18.29 19.13
C LYS A 244 4.46 16.78 19.39
N ASN A 245 5.06 16.32 20.48
CA ASN A 245 5.25 14.88 20.75
C ASN A 245 4.35 14.33 21.86
N ASN A 246 3.60 15.18 22.56
CA ASN A 246 2.75 14.78 23.69
C ASN A 246 1.38 15.47 23.63
N ILE A 247 0.32 14.69 23.86
CA ILE A 247 -1.02 15.15 24.22
C ILE A 247 -0.90 15.92 25.54
N ILE A 248 -1.33 17.18 25.52
CA ILE A 248 -1.22 18.10 26.65
C ILE A 248 -2.37 17.89 27.64
N ASP A 249 -2.11 18.15 28.93
CA ASP A 249 -3.08 17.93 29.99
C ASP A 249 -4.18 19.00 30.01
N ASP A 250 -3.84 20.24 29.74
CA ASP A 250 -4.78 21.36 29.66
C ASP A 250 -4.33 22.35 28.59
N ASN A 251 -5.20 23.28 28.23
CA ASN A 251 -4.86 24.40 27.36
C ASN A 251 -3.76 25.26 27.98
N GLN A 252 -2.88 25.78 27.14
CA GLN A 252 -1.85 26.73 27.59
C GLN A 252 -2.39 28.16 27.73
N TRP A 253 -3.49 28.48 27.06
CA TRP A 253 -4.00 29.85 26.92
C TRP A 253 -5.36 30.03 27.60
N ASN A 254 -5.66 31.26 28.02
CA ASN A 254 -7.02 31.62 28.44
C ASN A 254 -8.00 31.60 27.24
N ILE A 255 -9.29 31.80 27.49
CA ILE A 255 -10.33 31.76 26.44
C ILE A 255 -10.05 32.74 25.30
N SER A 256 -9.67 33.99 25.62
CA SER A 256 -9.45 35.04 24.61
C SER A 256 -8.28 34.69 23.70
N GLU A 257 -7.16 34.30 24.28
CA GLU A 257 -5.96 33.90 23.56
C GLU A 257 -6.19 32.60 22.76
N THR A 258 -6.85 31.60 23.36
CA THR A 258 -7.24 30.37 22.65
C THR A 258 -8.05 30.70 21.39
N ARG A 259 -9.04 31.59 21.51
CA ARG A 259 -9.86 32.01 20.38
C ARG A 259 -9.03 32.66 19.26
N GLN A 260 -8.08 33.52 19.61
CA GLN A 260 -7.18 34.15 18.64
C GLN A 260 -6.35 33.12 17.87
N VAL A 261 -5.81 32.11 18.56
CA VAL A 261 -5.06 31.02 17.92
C VAL A 261 -5.98 30.16 17.04
N THR A 262 -7.17 29.78 17.52
CA THR A 262 -8.10 28.94 16.76
C THR A 262 -8.68 29.66 15.54
N ASP A 263 -8.97 30.96 15.64
CA ASP A 263 -9.45 31.77 14.51
C ASP A 263 -8.36 31.89 13.44
N ALA A 264 -7.11 32.13 13.84
CA ALA A 264 -5.97 32.11 12.93
C ALA A 264 -5.79 30.73 12.28
N LEU A 265 -5.92 29.64 13.05
CA LEU A 265 -5.80 28.27 12.55
C LEU A 265 -6.90 27.96 11.51
N CYS A 266 -8.16 28.32 11.80
CA CYS A 266 -9.27 28.11 10.89
C CYS A 266 -9.06 28.89 9.57
N LYS A 267 -8.66 30.16 9.64
CA LYS A 267 -8.32 30.95 8.45
C LYS A 267 -7.18 30.31 7.65
N VAL A 268 -6.11 29.86 8.30
CA VAL A 268 -4.99 29.20 7.60
C VAL A 268 -5.43 27.89 6.95
N LEU A 269 -6.09 27.00 7.68
CA LEU A 269 -6.49 25.70 7.15
C LEU A 269 -7.57 25.82 6.06
N PHE A 270 -8.68 26.49 6.35
CA PHE A 270 -9.87 26.41 5.50
C PHE A 270 -9.91 27.50 4.42
N GLU A 271 -9.39 28.71 4.69
CA GLU A 271 -9.43 29.81 3.72
C GLU A 271 -8.12 29.89 2.90
N LYS A 272 -6.96 29.93 3.57
CA LYS A 272 -5.66 30.10 2.89
C LYS A 272 -5.18 28.82 2.21
N LEU A 273 -5.22 27.69 2.92
CA LEU A 273 -4.81 26.39 2.39
C LEU A 273 -5.94 25.65 1.69
N GLY A 274 -7.21 26.02 1.93
CA GLY A 274 -8.36 25.46 1.22
C GLY A 274 -8.66 24.01 1.61
N PHE A 275 -8.43 23.62 2.87
CA PHE A 275 -8.91 22.32 3.35
C PHE A 275 -10.44 22.28 3.36
N TYR A 276 -11.04 21.16 2.97
CA TYR A 276 -12.49 20.99 3.04
C TYR A 276 -12.95 19.53 3.16
N GLY A 277 -14.18 19.35 3.65
CA GLY A 277 -14.85 18.06 3.72
C GLY A 277 -15.34 17.57 2.35
N ASN A 278 -14.90 16.38 1.93
CA ASN A 278 -15.28 15.82 0.63
C ASN A 278 -16.55 14.96 0.73
N SER A 279 -17.72 15.60 0.64
CA SER A 279 -19.03 14.93 0.68
C SER A 279 -19.34 14.13 -0.59
N GLU A 280 -18.93 14.63 -1.76
CA GLU A 280 -19.20 14.00 -3.08
C GLU A 280 -18.57 12.62 -3.21
N MET A 281 -17.31 12.50 -2.81
CA MET A 281 -16.54 11.26 -2.89
C MET A 281 -16.18 10.75 -1.50
N TYR A 282 -17.12 10.83 -0.54
CA TYR A 282 -16.90 10.54 0.89
C TYR A 282 -16.16 9.22 1.12
N TYR A 283 -16.58 8.16 0.44
CA TYR A 283 -16.03 6.82 0.61
C TYR A 283 -14.77 6.54 -0.24
N SER A 284 -14.21 7.53 -0.93
CA SER A 284 -12.88 7.39 -1.54
C SER A 284 -11.84 7.11 -0.44
N SER A 285 -11.09 6.01 -0.58
CA SER A 285 -10.07 5.63 0.42
C SER A 285 -9.02 6.72 0.62
N GLU A 286 -8.71 7.50 -0.43
CA GLU A 286 -7.73 8.58 -0.34
C GLU A 286 -8.12 9.66 0.67
N ASN A 287 -9.42 9.88 0.91
CA ASN A 287 -9.87 10.84 1.91
C ASN A 287 -9.58 10.37 3.35
N SER A 288 -9.27 9.09 3.56
CA SER A 288 -8.91 8.52 4.88
C SER A 288 -7.41 8.59 5.17
N PHE A 289 -6.55 8.75 4.16
CA PHE A 289 -5.09 8.69 4.30
C PHE A 289 -4.50 10.07 4.57
N ILE A 290 -3.84 10.26 5.72
CA ILE A 290 -3.33 11.56 6.15
C ILE A 290 -2.37 12.20 5.13
N ASP A 291 -1.51 11.42 4.45
CA ASP A 291 -0.61 11.93 3.42
C ASP A 291 -1.39 12.51 2.22
N ARG A 292 -2.44 11.81 1.77
CA ARG A 292 -3.29 12.25 0.66
C ARG A 292 -4.17 13.43 1.05
N VAL A 293 -4.66 13.48 2.29
CA VAL A 293 -5.44 14.62 2.80
C VAL A 293 -4.58 15.88 2.88
N LEU A 294 -3.34 15.78 3.38
CA LEU A 294 -2.40 16.91 3.41
C LEU A 294 -2.02 17.38 2.00
N GLU A 295 -1.84 16.46 1.05
CA GLU A 295 -1.51 16.77 -0.35
C GLU A 295 -2.69 17.41 -1.11
N ARG A 296 -3.89 16.83 -0.99
CA ARG A 296 -5.08 17.22 -1.79
C ARG A 296 -6.00 18.21 -1.09
N ARG A 297 -5.74 18.51 0.19
CA ARG A 297 -6.53 19.40 1.06
C ARG A 297 -8.02 19.00 1.16
N ARG A 298 -8.31 17.71 1.03
CA ARG A 298 -9.70 17.19 1.09
C ARG A 298 -9.74 15.85 1.80
N GLY A 299 -10.71 15.67 2.68
CA GLY A 299 -10.77 14.47 3.54
C GLY A 299 -12.14 14.18 4.11
N ILE A 300 -12.24 13.09 4.88
CA ILE A 300 -13.40 12.75 5.71
C ILE A 300 -13.26 13.38 7.11
N PRO A 301 -14.35 13.48 7.91
CA PRO A 301 -14.33 14.18 9.19
C PRO A 301 -13.20 13.74 10.14
N ILE A 302 -12.96 12.43 10.24
CA ILE A 302 -11.91 11.89 11.13
C ILE A 302 -10.51 12.32 10.73
N THR A 303 -10.15 12.28 9.45
CA THR A 303 -8.78 12.59 9.02
C THR A 303 -8.52 14.10 9.05
N LEU A 304 -9.53 14.92 8.73
CA LEU A 304 -9.45 16.38 8.92
C LEU A 304 -9.32 16.76 10.39
N ALA A 305 -10.01 16.04 11.29
CA ALA A 305 -9.92 16.26 12.73
C ALA A 305 -8.53 15.94 13.26
N ILE A 306 -7.89 14.89 12.76
CA ILE A 306 -6.50 14.54 13.10
C ILE A 306 -5.55 15.67 12.66
N VAL A 307 -5.70 16.22 11.46
CA VAL A 307 -4.89 17.35 10.99
C VAL A 307 -5.09 18.58 11.89
N PHE A 308 -6.34 18.95 12.18
CA PHE A 308 -6.66 20.10 13.01
C PHE A 308 -6.11 19.93 14.44
N GLU A 309 -6.39 18.79 15.10
CA GLU A 309 -5.89 18.48 16.44
C GLU A 309 -4.36 18.52 16.49
N SER A 310 -3.69 17.95 15.48
CA SER A 310 -2.24 17.91 15.43
C SER A 310 -1.61 19.30 15.38
N VAL A 311 -2.22 20.24 14.65
CA VAL A 311 -1.75 21.63 14.56
C VAL A 311 -2.13 22.41 15.82
N ALA A 312 -3.38 22.30 16.28
CA ALA A 312 -3.85 22.97 17.51
C ALA A 312 -3.00 22.58 18.73
N ARG A 313 -2.69 21.29 18.88
CA ARG A 313 -1.81 20.78 19.93
C ARG A 313 -0.42 21.36 19.85
N ARG A 314 0.19 21.44 18.66
CA ARG A 314 1.49 22.11 18.44
C ARG A 314 1.48 23.59 18.83
N LEU A 315 0.31 24.21 18.90
CA LEU A 315 0.09 25.58 19.33
C LEU A 315 -0.40 25.70 20.78
N GLY A 316 -0.32 24.62 21.58
CA GLY A 316 -0.66 24.64 23.00
C GLY A 316 -2.16 24.53 23.31
N ILE A 317 -3.00 24.13 22.36
CA ILE A 317 -4.45 23.93 22.55
C ILE A 317 -4.78 22.44 22.57
N ARG A 318 -5.55 22.00 23.58
CA ARG A 318 -6.00 20.62 23.67
C ARG A 318 -7.32 20.47 22.92
N CYS A 319 -7.43 19.45 22.07
CA CYS A 319 -8.66 19.08 21.40
C CYS A 319 -8.88 17.58 21.57
N GLU A 320 -10.00 17.19 22.18
CA GLU A 320 -10.32 15.78 22.40
C GLU A 320 -11.07 15.21 21.18
N PRO A 321 -10.63 14.10 20.57
CA PRO A 321 -11.42 13.44 19.53
C PRO A 321 -12.71 12.85 20.11
N VAL A 322 -13.85 13.07 19.45
CA VAL A 322 -15.15 12.52 19.87
C VAL A 322 -15.80 11.76 18.73
N SER A 323 -16.07 10.48 19.00
CA SER A 323 -16.60 9.51 18.05
C SER A 323 -18.14 9.40 18.17
N PHE A 324 -18.88 10.00 17.24
CA PHE A 324 -20.35 9.86 17.15
C PHE A 324 -20.71 8.79 16.11
N PRO A 325 -21.83 8.06 16.21
CA PRO A 325 -22.16 6.99 15.25
C PRO A 325 -22.05 7.39 13.78
N SER A 326 -22.48 8.59 13.42
CA SER A 326 -22.50 9.11 12.04
C SER A 326 -21.65 10.36 11.81
N HIS A 327 -20.86 10.78 12.81
CA HIS A 327 -19.98 11.96 12.69
C HIS A 327 -18.71 11.81 13.54
N PHE A 328 -17.70 12.61 13.26
CA PHE A 328 -16.51 12.73 14.10
C PHE A 328 -16.23 14.21 14.33
N LEU A 329 -16.07 14.64 15.56
CA LEU A 329 -15.83 16.04 15.94
C LEU A 329 -14.64 16.10 16.90
N LEU A 330 -14.09 17.28 17.08
CA LEU A 330 -13.20 17.57 18.21
C LEU A 330 -14.01 18.25 19.31
N ARG A 331 -13.66 18.03 20.57
CA ARG A 331 -14.20 18.73 21.73
C ARG A 331 -13.12 19.58 22.36
N TRP A 332 -13.41 20.87 22.49
CA TRP A 332 -12.63 21.84 23.23
C TRP A 332 -13.34 22.19 24.54
N LYS A 333 -12.57 22.29 25.63
CA LYS A 333 -13.04 22.74 26.95
C LYS A 333 -12.17 23.91 27.39
N GLU A 334 -12.71 24.82 28.17
CA GLU A 334 -11.92 25.92 28.75
C GLU A 334 -10.77 25.39 29.60
N THR A 335 -11.08 24.43 30.47
CA THR A 335 -10.11 23.68 31.26
C THR A 335 -10.45 22.19 31.23
N TYR A 336 -9.40 21.37 31.31
CA TYR A 336 -9.49 19.91 31.40
C TYR A 336 -9.24 19.40 32.82
N ALA A 337 -9.11 20.30 33.80
CA ALA A 337 -8.92 19.96 35.19
C ALA A 337 -10.14 19.19 35.75
N PRO A 338 -9.93 18.11 36.54
CA PRO A 338 -11.01 17.24 37.02
C PRO A 338 -12.13 17.94 37.80
N GLU A 339 -11.81 19.02 38.49
CA GLU A 339 -12.72 19.84 39.30
C GLU A 339 -13.75 20.64 38.49
N PHE A 340 -13.60 20.76 37.17
CA PHE A 340 -14.47 21.57 36.29
C PHE A 340 -15.26 20.74 35.26
N LYS A 341 -15.62 19.48 35.60
CA LYS A 341 -16.34 18.54 34.71
C LYS A 341 -17.66 19.08 34.10
N ASP A 342 -18.30 20.05 34.73
CA ASP A 342 -19.60 20.61 34.30
C ASP A 342 -19.49 21.87 33.42
N THR A 343 -18.28 22.29 33.04
CA THR A 343 -18.08 23.44 32.14
C THR A 343 -18.68 23.19 30.74
N GLU A 344 -19.07 24.27 30.06
CA GLU A 344 -19.67 24.17 28.72
C GLU A 344 -18.64 23.65 27.70
N ASN A 345 -18.94 22.49 27.12
CA ASN A 345 -18.13 21.91 26.05
C ASN A 345 -18.43 22.57 24.70
N TYR A 346 -17.37 22.93 23.99
CA TYR A 346 -17.44 23.35 22.59
C TYR A 346 -17.01 22.21 21.69
N TYR A 347 -17.64 22.10 20.53
CA TYR A 347 -17.33 21.10 19.53
C TYR A 347 -16.85 21.77 18.26
N ILE A 348 -15.86 21.22 17.60
CA ILE A 348 -15.28 21.76 16.37
C ILE A 348 -15.63 20.83 15.22
N ASP A 349 -16.40 21.34 14.27
CA ASP A 349 -16.75 20.64 13.04
C ASP A 349 -15.79 21.03 11.90
N VAL A 350 -14.67 20.33 11.88
CA VAL A 350 -13.62 20.48 10.86
C VAL A 350 -14.06 20.06 9.46
N PHE A 351 -15.13 19.26 9.33
CA PHE A 351 -15.65 18.88 8.01
C PHE A 351 -16.40 20.06 7.38
N ASN A 352 -17.05 20.88 8.21
CA ASN A 352 -17.79 22.07 7.81
C ASN A 352 -17.02 23.38 8.09
N GLY A 353 -15.71 23.38 7.84
CA GLY A 353 -14.88 24.59 7.89
C GLY A 353 -14.41 25.02 9.30
N GLY A 354 -14.39 24.10 10.26
CA GLY A 354 -13.90 24.38 11.62
C GLY A 354 -14.91 25.15 12.48
N GLN A 355 -16.21 25.04 12.18
CA GLN A 355 -17.24 25.73 12.94
C GLN A 355 -17.26 25.27 14.41
N PHE A 356 -17.26 26.23 15.33
CA PHE A 356 -17.45 25.98 16.75
C PHE A 356 -18.94 25.87 17.05
N LEU A 357 -19.31 24.73 17.62
CA LEU A 357 -20.67 24.31 17.92
C LEU A 357 -20.82 24.20 19.44
N THR A 358 -21.90 24.75 19.96
CA THR A 358 -22.34 24.51 21.34
C THR A 358 -23.32 23.33 21.35
N LYS A 359 -23.72 22.87 22.55
CA LYS A 359 -24.76 21.84 22.70
C LYS A 359 -26.05 22.19 21.93
N LYS A 360 -26.41 23.48 21.87
CA LYS A 360 -27.63 23.99 21.22
C LYS A 360 -27.55 24.01 19.69
N ASN A 361 -26.35 24.21 19.14
CA ASN A 361 -26.14 24.52 17.72
C ASN A 361 -25.53 23.36 16.92
N CYS A 362 -25.28 22.21 17.54
CA CYS A 362 -24.74 21.06 16.82
C CYS A 362 -25.74 20.49 15.80
N PRO A 363 -25.28 20.12 14.59
CA PRO A 363 -26.13 19.58 13.55
C PRO A 363 -26.87 18.33 14.04
N ARG A 364 -28.15 18.23 13.68
CA ARG A 364 -28.98 17.05 13.98
C ARG A 364 -28.50 15.89 13.11
N ILE A 365 -27.95 14.86 13.74
CA ILE A 365 -27.31 13.76 13.03
C ILE A 365 -28.31 12.60 12.86
N GLY A 366 -28.51 12.12 11.63
CA GLY A 366 -29.21 10.85 11.36
C GLY A 366 -30.73 10.84 11.56
N GLY A 367 -31.45 11.94 11.28
CA GLY A 367 -32.92 11.97 11.37
C GLY A 367 -33.49 11.97 12.79
N VAL A 368 -32.64 12.09 13.81
CA VAL A 368 -33.05 12.16 15.22
C VAL A 368 -33.50 13.58 15.57
N SER A 369 -34.60 13.70 16.33
CA SER A 369 -35.23 14.99 16.71
C SER A 369 -34.43 15.81 17.75
N ARG A 370 -33.45 15.21 18.43
CA ARG A 370 -32.55 15.87 19.39
C ARG A 370 -31.08 15.72 19.00
N CYS A 371 -30.28 16.72 19.35
CA CYS A 371 -28.83 16.72 19.17
C CYS A 371 -28.21 15.51 19.91
N PRO A 372 -27.47 14.61 19.24
CA PRO A 372 -26.90 13.44 19.91
C PRO A 372 -25.93 13.83 21.03
N ILE A 373 -25.36 15.04 21.02
CA ILE A 373 -24.44 15.51 22.06
C ILE A 373 -25.03 15.39 23.48
N GLU A 374 -26.33 15.48 23.74
CA GLU A 374 -26.85 15.24 25.10
C GLU A 374 -26.57 13.82 25.61
N LYS A 375 -26.74 12.81 24.75
CA LYS A 375 -26.43 11.41 25.06
C LYS A 375 -24.92 11.15 25.05
N TYR A 376 -24.17 11.90 24.24
CA TYR A 376 -22.74 11.65 23.99
C TYR A 376 -21.78 12.59 24.73
N ASN A 377 -22.27 13.64 25.42
CA ASN A 377 -21.47 14.59 26.21
C ASN A 377 -20.74 13.94 27.38
N VAL A 378 -21.30 12.82 27.83
CA VAL A 378 -20.78 11.98 28.93
C VAL A 378 -19.72 10.98 28.48
N HIS A 379 -19.43 10.88 27.17
CA HIS A 379 -18.36 10.00 26.71
C HIS A 379 -16.99 10.65 26.89
N GLU A 380 -16.05 9.77 27.26
CA GLU A 380 -14.63 10.06 27.31
C GLU A 380 -14.09 10.40 25.92
N GLU A 381 -12.93 11.06 25.89
CA GLU A 381 -12.19 11.28 24.65
C GLU A 381 -11.86 9.94 23.98
N ALA A 382 -11.94 9.89 22.66
CA ALA A 382 -11.57 8.69 21.92
C ALA A 382 -10.05 8.47 22.03
N THR A 383 -9.65 7.29 22.47
CA THR A 383 -8.25 6.88 22.47
C THR A 383 -7.68 6.78 21.06
N ALA A 384 -6.35 6.81 20.91
CA ALA A 384 -5.70 6.61 19.62
C ALA A 384 -6.12 5.28 18.95
N VAL A 385 -6.33 4.23 19.76
CA VAL A 385 -6.81 2.91 19.30
C VAL A 385 -8.23 3.00 18.74
N GLU A 386 -9.13 3.74 19.38
CA GLU A 386 -10.51 3.94 18.90
C GLU A 386 -10.56 4.80 17.64
N VAL A 387 -9.74 5.85 17.56
CA VAL A 387 -9.60 6.67 16.34
C VAL A 387 -9.12 5.81 15.18
N VAL A 388 -8.06 5.03 15.37
CA VAL A 388 -7.50 4.14 14.34
C VAL A 388 -8.49 3.00 13.98
N THR A 389 -9.23 2.46 14.95
CA THR A 389 -10.34 1.51 14.71
C THR A 389 -11.39 2.13 13.78
N ARG A 390 -11.77 3.37 14.03
CA ARG A 390 -12.76 4.08 13.20
C ARG A 390 -12.22 4.38 11.79
N MET A 391 -10.95 4.74 11.66
CA MET A 391 -10.31 4.85 10.33
C MET A 391 -10.36 3.51 9.58
N ALA A 392 -10.06 2.39 10.25
CA ALA A 392 -10.13 1.06 9.65
C ALA A 392 -11.56 0.68 9.22
N ASN A 393 -12.58 1.04 10.01
CA ASN A 393 -13.99 0.85 9.65
C ASN A 393 -14.37 1.67 8.41
N ASN A 394 -13.93 2.93 8.31
CA ASN A 394 -14.19 3.76 7.12
C ASN A 394 -13.55 3.14 5.86
N LEU A 395 -12.34 2.59 5.98
CA LEU A 395 -11.67 1.89 4.89
C LEU A 395 -12.36 0.58 4.50
N GLU A 396 -12.89 -0.16 5.47
CA GLU A 396 -13.69 -1.36 5.20
C GLU A 396 -14.96 -1.00 4.42
N ILE A 397 -15.69 0.02 4.84
CA ILE A 397 -16.90 0.50 4.15
C ILE A 397 -16.54 0.98 2.74
N ALA A 398 -15.47 1.77 2.60
CA ALA A 398 -14.96 2.22 1.31
C ALA A 398 -14.66 1.03 0.37
N ALA A 399 -13.99 -0.01 0.87
CA ALA A 399 -13.67 -1.21 0.08
C ALA A 399 -14.94 -2.00 -0.32
N ARG A 400 -16.00 -1.96 0.49
CA ARG A 400 -17.28 -2.60 0.16
C ARG A 400 -18.08 -1.82 -0.88
N GLN A 401 -18.08 -0.50 -0.83
CA GLN A 401 -18.94 0.35 -1.67
C GLN A 401 -18.40 0.60 -3.09
N HIS A 402 -17.10 0.47 -3.33
CA HIS A 402 -16.57 0.59 -4.69
C HIS A 402 -17.02 -0.60 -5.54
N THR A 403 -18.11 -0.42 -6.28
CA THR A 403 -18.69 -1.37 -7.24
C THR A 403 -18.01 -1.35 -8.60
N HIS A 404 -17.26 -0.29 -8.93
CA HIS A 404 -16.74 -0.03 -10.28
C HIS A 404 -15.25 -0.35 -10.52
N ILE A 405 -14.52 -0.92 -9.54
CA ILE A 405 -13.11 -1.30 -9.74
C ILE A 405 -12.99 -2.82 -9.74
N ASN A 406 -12.42 -3.36 -10.83
CA ASN A 406 -12.17 -4.78 -11.11
C ASN A 406 -11.93 -5.62 -9.86
N GLY A 407 -12.68 -6.74 -9.75
CA GLY A 407 -12.93 -7.46 -8.49
C GLY A 407 -11.70 -7.90 -7.69
N THR A 408 -10.53 -8.05 -8.30
CA THR A 408 -9.29 -8.43 -7.60
C THR A 408 -8.75 -7.34 -6.68
N HIS A 409 -8.73 -6.08 -7.14
CA HIS A 409 -8.27 -4.98 -6.31
C HIS A 409 -9.23 -4.72 -5.14
N ARG A 410 -10.53 -4.96 -5.34
CA ARG A 410 -11.54 -4.87 -4.29
C ARG A 410 -11.30 -5.89 -3.18
N THR A 411 -11.14 -7.18 -3.53
CA THR A 411 -10.89 -8.24 -2.54
C THR A 411 -9.60 -8.01 -1.78
N ALA A 412 -8.52 -7.63 -2.47
CA ALA A 412 -7.25 -7.33 -1.83
C ALA A 412 -7.36 -6.15 -0.84
N ARG A 413 -8.04 -5.05 -1.23
CA ARG A 413 -8.27 -3.88 -0.35
C ARG A 413 -9.14 -4.22 0.85
N LEU A 414 -10.25 -4.94 0.65
CA LEU A 414 -11.14 -5.37 1.72
C LEU A 414 -10.41 -6.28 2.71
N ARG A 415 -9.63 -7.25 2.20
CA ARG A 415 -8.75 -8.08 3.03
C ARG A 415 -7.79 -7.21 3.84
N SER A 416 -7.16 -6.21 3.23
CA SER A 416 -6.20 -5.34 3.90
C SER A 416 -6.84 -4.55 5.04
N ALA A 417 -8.04 -4.01 4.82
CA ALA A 417 -8.81 -3.30 5.85
C ALA A 417 -9.21 -4.22 7.01
N LEU A 418 -9.62 -5.46 6.73
CA LEU A 418 -9.94 -6.44 7.77
C LEU A 418 -8.71 -6.93 8.54
N GLU A 419 -7.56 -7.12 7.87
CA GLU A 419 -6.30 -7.42 8.54
C GLU A 419 -5.82 -6.27 9.43
N LEU A 420 -6.05 -5.01 9.02
CA LEU A 420 -5.82 -3.81 9.83
C LEU A 420 -6.72 -3.83 11.08
N ARG A 421 -8.03 -4.07 10.90
CA ARG A 421 -8.98 -4.19 12.01
C ARG A 421 -8.56 -5.28 12.99
N TYR A 422 -8.12 -6.45 12.49
CA TYR A 422 -7.61 -7.53 13.33
C TYR A 422 -6.34 -7.13 14.09
N MET A 423 -5.41 -6.40 13.47
CA MET A 423 -4.21 -5.90 14.16
C MET A 423 -4.56 -4.97 15.32
N ILE A 424 -5.60 -4.14 15.16
CA ILE A 424 -6.04 -3.16 16.17
C ILE A 424 -6.88 -3.84 17.25
N GLN A 425 -7.78 -4.75 16.85
CA GLN A 425 -8.74 -5.45 17.70
C GLN A 425 -8.60 -6.97 17.53
N PRO A 426 -7.56 -7.59 18.12
CA PRO A 426 -7.25 -9.01 17.91
C PRO A 426 -8.31 -9.96 18.45
N ASN A 427 -9.21 -9.50 19.33
CA ASN A 427 -10.28 -10.31 19.92
C ASN A 427 -11.61 -10.26 19.14
N ASP A 428 -11.68 -9.54 18.02
CA ASP A 428 -12.89 -9.45 17.19
C ASP A 428 -13.06 -10.71 16.31
N THR A 429 -13.82 -11.67 16.81
CA THR A 429 -14.16 -12.93 16.12
C THR A 429 -14.91 -12.71 14.80
N ASN A 430 -15.70 -11.63 14.68
CA ASN A 430 -16.42 -11.30 13.46
C ASN A 430 -15.45 -10.85 12.36
N THR A 431 -14.43 -10.07 12.69
CA THR A 431 -13.37 -9.73 11.73
C THR A 431 -12.65 -10.99 11.22
N VAL A 432 -12.33 -11.93 12.10
CA VAL A 432 -11.68 -13.20 11.69
C VAL A 432 -12.60 -14.08 10.85
N LEU A 433 -13.89 -14.13 11.18
CA LEU A 433 -14.89 -14.82 10.36
C LEU A 433 -14.93 -14.25 8.93
N GLN A 434 -14.94 -12.92 8.80
CA GLN A 434 -14.98 -12.25 7.51
C GLN A 434 -13.69 -12.46 6.70
N LEU A 435 -12.51 -12.42 7.35
CA LEU A 435 -11.25 -12.82 6.73
C LEU A 435 -11.33 -14.26 6.22
N GLY A 436 -11.85 -15.18 7.03
CA GLY A 436 -12.03 -16.57 6.63
C GLY A 436 -12.93 -16.72 5.39
N ARG A 437 -14.02 -15.96 5.30
CA ARG A 437 -14.87 -15.93 4.08
C ARG A 437 -14.10 -15.52 2.84
N ILE A 438 -13.26 -14.49 2.94
CA ILE A 438 -12.40 -14.07 1.83
C ILE A 438 -11.40 -15.17 1.48
N TYR A 439 -10.72 -15.74 2.48
CA TYR A 439 -9.73 -16.80 2.28
C TYR A 439 -10.35 -18.02 1.60
N MET A 440 -11.55 -18.43 2.00
CA MET A 440 -12.28 -19.52 1.36
C MET A 440 -12.64 -19.20 -0.10
N SER A 441 -13.16 -17.99 -0.36
CA SER A 441 -13.55 -17.57 -1.73
C SER A 441 -12.36 -17.47 -2.69
N GLN A 442 -11.14 -17.30 -2.16
CA GLN A 442 -9.90 -17.19 -2.94
C GLN A 442 -9.02 -18.44 -2.83
N HIS A 443 -9.53 -19.53 -2.24
CA HIS A 443 -8.78 -20.78 -2.03
C HIS A 443 -7.44 -20.60 -1.29
N MET A 444 -7.39 -19.68 -0.34
CA MET A 444 -6.22 -19.40 0.50
C MET A 444 -6.17 -20.29 1.74
N ASP A 445 -4.98 -20.47 2.30
CA ASP A 445 -4.76 -21.31 3.47
C ASP A 445 -5.31 -20.67 4.76
N LEU A 446 -6.22 -21.39 5.43
CA LEU A 446 -6.88 -20.97 6.67
C LEU A 446 -6.06 -21.26 7.95
N THR A 447 -4.91 -21.94 7.84
CA THR A 447 -4.16 -22.43 9.01
C THR A 447 -3.86 -21.34 10.04
N GLU A 448 -3.41 -20.17 9.61
CA GLU A 448 -3.09 -19.06 10.52
C GLU A 448 -4.36 -18.48 11.19
N LEU A 449 -5.50 -18.41 10.49
CA LEU A 449 -6.77 -17.97 11.08
C LEU A 449 -7.28 -18.97 12.12
N VAL A 450 -7.09 -20.27 11.89
CA VAL A 450 -7.43 -21.31 12.87
C VAL A 450 -6.59 -21.16 14.14
N LYS A 451 -5.26 -20.97 14.02
CA LYS A 451 -4.38 -20.74 15.18
C LYS A 451 -4.79 -19.48 15.95
N ILE A 452 -5.14 -18.42 15.24
CA ILE A 452 -5.65 -17.19 15.83
C ILE A 452 -6.91 -17.46 16.68
N LEU A 453 -7.89 -18.18 16.14
CA LEU A 453 -9.13 -18.53 16.87
C LEU A 453 -8.87 -19.47 18.04
N GLU A 454 -7.92 -20.40 17.93
CA GLU A 454 -7.52 -21.29 19.02
C GLU A 454 -6.83 -20.53 20.16
N ASN A 455 -6.00 -19.53 19.84
CA ASN A 455 -5.40 -18.66 20.84
C ASN A 455 -6.46 -17.81 21.54
N MET A 456 -7.39 -17.20 20.79
CA MET A 456 -8.49 -16.42 21.37
C MET A 456 -9.35 -17.23 22.37
N GLN A 457 -9.56 -18.52 22.11
CA GLN A 457 -10.37 -19.36 23.01
C GLN A 457 -9.82 -19.41 24.45
N LYS A 458 -8.50 -19.24 24.62
CA LYS A 458 -7.84 -19.23 25.93
C LYS A 458 -8.16 -17.96 26.73
N ASP A 459 -8.35 -16.84 26.02
CA ASP A 459 -8.36 -15.50 26.60
C ASP A 459 -9.76 -14.84 26.61
N LEU A 460 -10.74 -15.43 25.94
CA LEU A 460 -12.11 -14.89 25.81
C LEU A 460 -13.09 -15.39 26.89
N GLU A 461 -14.12 -14.58 27.17
CA GLU A 461 -15.33 -14.94 27.93
C GLU A 461 -16.09 -16.13 27.29
N LEU A 462 -16.88 -16.85 28.10
CA LEU A 462 -17.57 -18.11 27.74
C LEU A 462 -18.37 -18.05 26.41
N MET A 463 -19.15 -16.99 26.18
CA MET A 463 -19.97 -16.84 24.96
C MET A 463 -19.12 -16.60 23.71
N SER A 464 -18.15 -15.69 23.79
CA SER A 464 -17.21 -15.39 22.70
C SER A 464 -16.30 -16.58 22.38
N ARG A 465 -15.95 -17.38 23.40
CA ARG A 465 -15.24 -18.66 23.24
C ARG A 465 -16.06 -19.68 22.45
N GLY A 466 -17.36 -19.79 22.69
CA GLY A 466 -18.27 -20.66 21.94
C GLY A 466 -18.33 -20.31 20.45
N GLN A 467 -18.42 -19.01 20.13
CA GLN A 467 -18.38 -18.53 18.74
C GLN A 467 -17.02 -18.83 18.08
N ALA A 468 -15.91 -18.52 18.75
CA ALA A 468 -14.57 -18.77 18.23
C ALA A 468 -14.33 -20.27 17.94
N ASN A 469 -14.81 -21.17 18.82
CA ASN A 469 -14.73 -22.61 18.61
C ASN A 469 -15.54 -23.07 17.39
N MET A 470 -16.79 -22.60 17.25
CA MET A 470 -17.64 -22.92 16.09
C MET A 470 -17.00 -22.49 14.77
N ILE A 471 -16.44 -21.27 14.72
CA ILE A 471 -15.73 -20.77 13.53
C ILE A 471 -14.49 -21.62 13.25
N SER A 472 -13.69 -21.95 14.28
CA SER A 472 -12.49 -22.77 14.14
C SER A 472 -12.80 -24.17 13.59
N GLN A 473 -13.85 -24.83 14.10
CA GLN A 473 -14.28 -26.14 13.61
C GLN A 473 -14.79 -26.07 12.16
N THR A 474 -15.51 -25.00 11.81
CA THR A 474 -15.96 -24.75 10.43
C THR A 474 -14.77 -24.62 9.49
N PHE A 475 -13.77 -23.80 9.84
CA PHE A 475 -12.56 -23.63 9.02
C PHE A 475 -11.76 -24.92 8.89
N LYS A 476 -11.59 -25.70 9.96
CA LYS A 476 -10.92 -27.01 9.91
C LYS A 476 -11.63 -28.00 8.99
N THR A 477 -12.96 -28.04 9.06
CA THR A 477 -13.78 -28.92 8.21
C THR A 477 -13.65 -28.54 6.73
N LEU A 478 -13.79 -27.25 6.43
CA LEU A 478 -13.68 -26.74 5.07
C LEU A 478 -12.27 -26.90 4.50
N GLN A 479 -11.22 -26.70 5.31
CA GLN A 479 -9.84 -26.95 4.90
C GLN A 479 -9.60 -28.42 4.56
N LYS A 480 -10.19 -29.37 5.32
CA LYS A 480 -10.15 -30.80 4.99
C LYS A 480 -10.86 -31.08 3.65
N CYS A 481 -12.01 -30.46 3.39
CA CYS A 481 -12.72 -30.58 2.13
C CYS A 481 -11.89 -30.02 0.95
N GLN A 482 -11.32 -28.82 1.09
CA GLN A 482 -10.46 -28.20 0.08
C GLN A 482 -9.24 -29.08 -0.25
N LYS A 483 -8.57 -29.63 0.78
CA LYS A 483 -7.42 -30.53 0.57
C LYS A 483 -7.80 -31.82 -0.17
N ARG A 484 -9.02 -32.34 0.02
CA ARG A 484 -9.52 -33.50 -0.73
C ARG A 484 -9.83 -33.15 -2.20
N LEU A 485 -10.23 -31.92 -2.47
CA LEU A 485 -10.62 -31.44 -3.80
C LEU A 485 -9.45 -30.88 -4.62
N GLN A 486 -8.30 -30.61 -4.00
CA GLN A 486 -7.10 -30.09 -4.68
C GLN A 486 -5.98 -31.16 -4.71
N PRO A 487 -5.98 -32.08 -5.69
CA PRO A 487 -4.78 -32.87 -5.96
C PRO A 487 -3.62 -31.95 -6.36
N LYS A 488 -2.37 -32.38 -6.08
CA LYS A 488 -1.17 -31.76 -6.67
C LYS A 488 -1.25 -31.95 -8.18
N GLU A 489 -1.81 -30.99 -8.89
CA GLU A 489 -1.91 -31.06 -10.34
C GLU A 489 -0.67 -30.45 -10.98
N GLU A 490 0.16 -31.32 -11.55
CA GLU A 490 1.13 -30.94 -12.57
C GLU A 490 0.43 -30.19 -13.71
N ILE A 491 1.16 -29.26 -14.34
CA ILE A 491 0.67 -28.52 -15.51
C ILE A 491 0.50 -29.55 -16.63
N LYS A 492 -0.75 -29.78 -17.05
CA LYS A 492 -1.05 -30.65 -18.19
C LYS A 492 -0.87 -29.84 -19.48
N PRO A 493 0.08 -30.23 -20.36
CA PRO A 493 0.24 -29.54 -21.63
C PRO A 493 -1.03 -29.68 -22.48
N LYS A 494 -1.52 -28.56 -23.02
CA LYS A 494 -2.61 -28.57 -23.99
C LYS A 494 -2.07 -28.98 -25.36
N LYS A 495 -2.80 -29.89 -26.02
CA LYS A 495 -2.51 -30.32 -27.39
C LYS A 495 -3.31 -29.47 -28.36
N ARG A 496 -2.63 -28.78 -29.27
CA ARG A 496 -3.26 -27.94 -30.28
C ARG A 496 -3.94 -28.81 -31.35
N ILE A 497 -5.05 -28.31 -31.89
CA ILE A 497 -5.71 -28.89 -33.06
C ILE A 497 -5.79 -27.83 -34.17
N PRO A 498 -5.86 -28.23 -35.46
CA PRO A 498 -5.83 -27.27 -36.57
C PRO A 498 -6.93 -26.21 -36.56
N SER A 499 -8.07 -26.45 -35.90
CA SER A 499 -9.16 -25.48 -35.81
C SER A 499 -8.84 -24.29 -34.89
N VAL A 500 -7.90 -24.43 -33.95
CA VAL A 500 -7.46 -23.33 -33.08
C VAL A 500 -6.51 -22.44 -33.87
N LYS A 501 -7.01 -21.26 -34.28
CA LYS A 501 -6.28 -20.35 -35.18
C LYS A 501 -5.24 -19.49 -34.46
N TYR A 502 -5.51 -19.01 -33.24
CA TYR A 502 -4.68 -18.01 -32.57
C TYR A 502 -3.92 -18.59 -31.37
N ALA A 503 -2.75 -18.04 -31.08
CA ALA A 503 -1.90 -18.42 -29.96
C ALA A 503 -2.10 -17.52 -28.74
N ILE A 504 -1.75 -18.02 -27.56
CA ILE A 504 -1.63 -17.17 -26.36
C ILE A 504 -0.60 -16.04 -26.56
N GLY A 505 -0.81 -14.92 -25.87
CA GLY A 505 0.07 -13.76 -25.92
C GLY A 505 -0.21 -12.80 -27.08
N LEU A 506 -0.94 -13.22 -28.11
CA LEU A 506 -1.32 -12.35 -29.22
C LEU A 506 -2.27 -11.22 -28.77
N ILE A 507 -2.06 -10.03 -29.34
CA ILE A 507 -2.98 -8.90 -29.23
C ILE A 507 -4.02 -9.00 -30.33
N MET A 508 -5.28 -8.99 -29.93
CA MET A 508 -6.44 -9.14 -30.79
C MET A 508 -7.31 -7.89 -30.71
N LYS A 509 -8.11 -7.65 -31.74
CA LYS A 509 -9.21 -6.70 -31.74
C LYS A 509 -10.52 -7.46 -31.79
N HIS A 510 -11.47 -7.12 -30.91
CA HIS A 510 -12.80 -7.70 -30.96
C HIS A 510 -13.57 -7.11 -32.16
N LYS A 511 -14.12 -7.97 -33.05
CA LYS A 511 -14.78 -7.52 -34.29
C LYS A 511 -15.99 -6.60 -34.05
N ILE A 512 -16.84 -6.99 -33.09
CA ILE A 512 -18.09 -6.28 -32.77
C ILE A 512 -17.81 -5.01 -31.94
N TYR A 513 -17.17 -5.16 -30.78
CA TYR A 513 -16.98 -4.07 -29.82
C TYR A 513 -15.75 -3.19 -30.09
N GLY A 514 -14.82 -3.63 -30.94
CA GLY A 514 -13.66 -2.85 -31.37
C GLY A 514 -12.52 -2.68 -30.36
N TYR A 515 -12.67 -3.15 -29.11
CA TYR A 515 -11.62 -3.06 -28.08
C TYR A 515 -10.43 -3.98 -28.38
N LEU A 516 -9.25 -3.64 -27.84
CA LEU A 516 -8.06 -4.49 -27.87
C LEU A 516 -8.03 -5.44 -26.66
N CYS A 517 -7.50 -6.64 -26.88
CA CYS A 517 -7.35 -7.64 -25.83
C CYS A 517 -6.14 -8.55 -26.08
N VAL A 518 -5.67 -9.24 -25.03
CA VAL A 518 -4.62 -10.26 -25.13
C VAL A 518 -5.20 -11.65 -24.85
N ILE A 519 -4.84 -12.63 -25.67
CA ILE A 519 -5.21 -14.04 -25.44
C ILE A 519 -4.38 -14.62 -24.30
N THR A 520 -5.04 -15.16 -23.29
CA THR A 520 -4.42 -15.80 -22.12
C THR A 520 -4.64 -17.31 -22.05
N GLY A 521 -5.45 -17.86 -22.95
CA GLY A 521 -5.71 -19.28 -23.08
C GLY A 521 -6.82 -19.55 -24.10
N TRP A 522 -6.94 -20.80 -24.52
CA TRP A 522 -7.97 -21.23 -25.47
C TRP A 522 -8.54 -22.58 -25.08
N ASP A 523 -9.80 -22.83 -25.43
CA ASP A 523 -10.45 -24.13 -25.35
C ASP A 523 -10.94 -24.51 -26.75
N VAL A 524 -10.86 -25.79 -27.10
CA VAL A 524 -11.18 -26.28 -28.46
C VAL A 524 -12.64 -26.13 -28.87
N ARG A 525 -13.52 -25.95 -27.86
CA ARG A 525 -14.94 -25.64 -27.94
C ARG A 525 -15.34 -24.76 -26.77
N CYS A 526 -16.56 -24.24 -26.76
CA CYS A 526 -17.10 -23.52 -25.61
C CYS A 526 -17.15 -24.43 -24.35
N MET A 527 -16.48 -24.02 -23.28
CA MET A 527 -16.47 -24.72 -21.98
C MET A 527 -17.25 -23.95 -20.89
N ALA A 528 -18.01 -22.92 -21.27
CA ALA A 528 -18.85 -22.17 -20.36
C ALA A 528 -20.11 -22.95 -19.95
N SER A 529 -20.79 -22.51 -18.89
CA SER A 529 -22.04 -23.15 -18.46
C SER A 529 -23.16 -22.90 -19.47
N THR A 530 -24.16 -23.76 -19.48
CA THR A 530 -25.33 -23.61 -20.37
C THR A 530 -26.06 -22.29 -20.14
N GLU A 531 -26.15 -21.83 -18.89
CA GLU A 531 -26.74 -20.53 -18.56
C GLU A 531 -25.97 -19.39 -19.24
N TRP A 532 -24.64 -19.40 -19.14
CA TRP A 532 -23.80 -18.39 -19.77
C TRP A 532 -23.89 -18.44 -21.30
N MET A 533 -23.93 -19.63 -21.89
CA MET A 533 -24.08 -19.80 -23.35
C MET A 533 -25.40 -19.21 -23.85
N ASN A 534 -26.49 -19.41 -23.11
CA ASN A 534 -27.79 -18.80 -23.41
C ASN A 534 -27.75 -17.28 -23.26
N GLU A 535 -27.16 -16.77 -22.17
CA GLU A 535 -27.02 -15.32 -21.92
C GLU A 535 -26.23 -14.61 -23.03
N MET A 536 -25.18 -15.25 -23.54
CA MET A 536 -24.33 -14.71 -24.61
C MET A 536 -24.81 -15.09 -26.01
N ASN A 537 -25.96 -15.76 -26.13
CA ASN A 537 -26.54 -16.25 -27.39
C ASN A 537 -25.53 -17.01 -28.28
N VAL A 538 -24.79 -17.95 -27.69
CA VAL A 538 -23.75 -18.73 -28.39
C VAL A 538 -24.32 -19.54 -29.56
N ASP A 539 -25.55 -20.03 -29.44
CA ASP A 539 -26.22 -20.76 -30.52
C ASP A 539 -26.57 -19.88 -31.74
N GLY A 540 -26.57 -18.56 -31.56
CA GLY A 540 -26.76 -17.59 -32.64
C GLY A 540 -25.48 -17.19 -33.37
N LEU A 541 -24.32 -17.71 -32.94
CA LEU A 541 -23.03 -17.52 -33.62
C LEU A 541 -22.94 -18.37 -34.89
N GLU A 542 -22.22 -17.90 -35.92
CA GLU A 542 -22.15 -18.59 -37.22
C GLU A 542 -21.53 -19.99 -37.07
N GLU A 543 -20.50 -20.11 -36.23
CA GLU A 543 -19.77 -21.36 -35.98
C GLU A 543 -20.19 -22.04 -34.66
N GLY A 544 -21.20 -21.50 -33.97
CA GLY A 544 -21.80 -22.07 -32.77
C GLY A 544 -20.83 -22.33 -31.60
N ALA A 545 -21.19 -23.27 -30.73
CA ALA A 545 -20.40 -23.63 -29.53
C ALA A 545 -19.21 -24.55 -29.80
N ASP A 546 -19.16 -25.22 -30.96
CA ASP A 546 -18.13 -26.21 -31.29
C ASP A 546 -16.82 -25.58 -31.84
N GLN A 547 -16.84 -24.30 -32.19
CA GLN A 547 -15.64 -23.54 -32.53
C GLN A 547 -14.74 -23.30 -31.29
N PRO A 548 -13.46 -22.98 -31.47
CA PRO A 548 -12.60 -22.58 -30.36
C PRO A 548 -13.05 -21.28 -29.67
N PHE A 549 -12.86 -21.23 -28.35
CA PHE A 549 -13.09 -20.03 -27.54
C PHE A 549 -11.82 -19.63 -26.80
N TYR A 550 -11.64 -18.32 -26.59
CA TYR A 550 -10.44 -17.72 -26.03
C TYR A 550 -10.75 -17.00 -24.72
N LYS A 551 -9.88 -17.20 -23.72
CA LYS A 551 -9.84 -16.42 -22.49
C LYS A 551 -8.99 -15.20 -22.75
N ILE A 552 -9.58 -14.01 -22.65
CA ILE A 552 -8.92 -12.75 -23.02
C ILE A 552 -8.87 -11.78 -21.85
N PHE A 553 -7.81 -10.98 -21.79
CA PHE A 553 -7.73 -9.80 -20.93
C PHE A 553 -7.90 -8.54 -21.76
N VAL A 554 -8.73 -7.63 -21.28
CA VAL A 554 -9.05 -6.36 -21.92
C VAL A 554 -8.37 -5.23 -21.14
N ASP A 555 -8.09 -4.12 -21.81
CA ASP A 555 -7.40 -2.95 -21.22
C ASP A 555 -8.20 -2.27 -20.11
N ASP A 556 -9.52 -2.45 -20.07
CA ASP A 556 -10.37 -2.02 -18.96
C ASP A 556 -10.17 -2.87 -17.68
N GLY A 557 -9.33 -3.91 -17.74
CA GLY A 557 -9.01 -4.84 -16.67
C GLY A 557 -10.04 -5.94 -16.44
N SER A 558 -10.96 -6.14 -17.38
CA SER A 558 -11.90 -7.26 -17.40
C SER A 558 -11.28 -8.53 -18.01
N CYS A 559 -11.77 -9.67 -17.55
CA CYS A 559 -11.51 -10.98 -18.15
C CYS A 559 -12.76 -11.40 -18.93
N GLN A 560 -12.62 -11.74 -20.20
CA GLN A 560 -13.76 -12.16 -21.03
C GLN A 560 -13.48 -13.52 -21.69
N TYR A 561 -14.55 -14.14 -22.19
CA TYR A 561 -14.49 -15.39 -22.95
C TYR A 561 -15.11 -15.15 -24.32
N ALA A 562 -14.30 -15.22 -25.37
CA ALA A 562 -14.68 -14.79 -26.71
C ALA A 562 -14.58 -15.93 -27.72
N ALA A 563 -15.59 -16.05 -28.57
CA ALA A 563 -15.59 -16.97 -29.70
C ALA A 563 -14.48 -16.60 -30.70
N GLN A 564 -13.87 -17.61 -31.34
CA GLN A 564 -12.83 -17.39 -32.35
C GLN A 564 -13.29 -16.47 -33.49
N GLU A 565 -14.53 -16.65 -33.96
CA GLU A 565 -15.09 -15.84 -35.05
C GLU A 565 -15.15 -14.35 -34.71
N ASN A 566 -15.20 -13.98 -33.43
CA ASN A 566 -15.29 -12.60 -32.96
C ASN A 566 -13.94 -11.90 -32.78
N LEU A 567 -12.82 -12.59 -33.05
CA LEU A 567 -11.47 -12.05 -32.90
C LEU A 567 -10.76 -11.90 -34.24
N LEU A 568 -10.02 -10.79 -34.39
CA LEU A 568 -9.04 -10.58 -35.46
C LEU A 568 -7.69 -10.18 -34.85
N LEU A 569 -6.58 -10.48 -35.54
CA LEU A 569 -5.26 -9.95 -35.16
C LEU A 569 -5.30 -8.41 -35.14
N ALA A 570 -4.79 -7.79 -34.09
CA ALA A 570 -4.79 -6.35 -33.99
C ALA A 570 -3.83 -5.73 -35.04
N PRO A 571 -4.29 -4.79 -35.89
CA PRO A 571 -3.44 -4.17 -36.90
C PRO A 571 -2.33 -3.31 -36.31
N ASN A 572 -2.63 -2.63 -35.21
CA ASN A 572 -1.68 -1.88 -34.41
C ASN A 572 -1.72 -2.46 -32.99
N PRO A 573 -0.89 -3.48 -32.69
CA PRO A 573 -0.86 -4.08 -31.38
C PRO A 573 -0.32 -3.07 -30.36
N GLU A 574 -1.06 -2.88 -29.27
CA GLU A 574 -0.69 -1.99 -28.19
C GLU A 574 -0.59 -2.74 -26.87
N TRP A 575 0.06 -2.10 -25.90
CA TRP A 575 0.14 -2.59 -24.53
C TRP A 575 -1.25 -2.72 -23.91
N ILE A 576 -1.56 -3.88 -23.34
CA ILE A 576 -2.79 -4.14 -22.59
C ILE A 576 -2.51 -4.05 -21.09
N ASN A 577 -3.09 -3.06 -20.43
CA ASN A 577 -2.93 -2.79 -19.01
C ASN A 577 -3.88 -3.63 -18.14
N HIS A 578 -3.54 -4.90 -17.97
CA HIS A 578 -4.29 -5.80 -17.09
C HIS A 578 -3.49 -6.20 -15.84
N HIS A 579 -4.04 -6.01 -14.64
CA HIS A 579 -3.34 -6.25 -13.35
C HIS A 579 -2.85 -7.69 -13.16
N ALA A 580 -3.50 -8.66 -13.80
CA ALA A 580 -3.14 -10.07 -13.73
C ALA A 580 -2.17 -10.53 -14.83
N ILE A 581 -1.75 -9.66 -15.76
CA ILE A 581 -0.98 -10.08 -16.95
C ILE A 581 0.35 -10.75 -16.59
N GLY A 582 1.04 -10.22 -15.58
CA GLY A 582 2.30 -10.77 -15.08
C GLY A 582 2.19 -12.16 -14.45
N ARG A 583 0.97 -12.64 -14.15
CA ARG A 583 0.78 -14.03 -13.72
C ARG A 583 0.99 -15.02 -14.87
N TYR A 584 0.85 -14.59 -16.12
CA TYR A 584 0.87 -15.45 -17.32
C TYR A 584 2.05 -15.15 -18.25
N PHE A 585 2.46 -13.89 -18.33
CA PHE A 585 3.47 -13.43 -19.26
C PHE A 585 4.58 -12.70 -18.50
N TYR A 586 5.83 -12.86 -18.93
CA TYR A 586 6.96 -12.19 -18.26
C TYR A 586 7.44 -10.94 -19.00
N LYS A 587 7.10 -10.78 -20.29
CA LYS A 587 7.58 -9.66 -21.13
C LYS A 587 6.57 -9.31 -22.22
N PHE A 588 6.51 -8.03 -22.59
CA PHE A 588 5.89 -7.57 -23.83
C PHE A 588 6.98 -7.32 -24.87
N SER A 589 6.80 -7.84 -26.08
CA SER A 589 7.79 -7.74 -27.18
C SER A 589 7.63 -6.49 -28.04
N GLY A 590 6.54 -5.75 -27.88
CA GLY A 590 6.11 -4.68 -28.78
C GLY A 590 4.92 -5.10 -29.66
N ALA A 591 4.80 -6.38 -30.00
CA ALA A 591 3.71 -6.91 -30.82
C ALA A 591 2.84 -7.94 -30.09
N HIS A 592 3.39 -8.65 -29.11
CA HIS A 592 2.72 -9.70 -28.35
C HIS A 592 3.33 -9.86 -26.95
N TYR A 593 2.67 -10.63 -26.09
CA TYR A 593 3.18 -11.01 -24.78
C TYR A 593 3.87 -12.37 -24.81
N ILE A 594 5.05 -12.46 -24.20
CA ILE A 594 5.83 -13.69 -24.13
C ILE A 594 5.44 -14.46 -22.85
N PRO A 595 4.97 -15.72 -22.95
CA PRO A 595 4.51 -16.50 -21.81
C PRO A 595 5.65 -16.74 -20.81
N ASN A 596 5.32 -16.75 -19.52
CA ASN A 596 6.23 -17.24 -18.50
C ASN A 596 6.39 -18.76 -18.57
N GLU A 597 7.33 -19.31 -17.81
CA GLU A 597 7.69 -20.74 -17.87
C GLU A 597 6.46 -21.66 -17.66
N GLU A 598 5.59 -21.31 -16.72
CA GLU A 598 4.40 -22.10 -16.39
C GLU A 598 3.39 -22.07 -17.52
N LYS A 599 3.22 -20.90 -18.14
CA LYS A 599 2.30 -20.76 -19.27
C LYS A 599 2.84 -21.40 -20.54
N ALA A 600 4.14 -21.36 -20.77
CA ALA A 600 4.80 -22.07 -21.86
C ALA A 600 4.68 -23.60 -21.70
N LYS A 601 4.78 -24.13 -20.48
CA LYS A 601 4.51 -25.55 -20.20
C LYS A 601 3.04 -25.94 -20.45
N GLU A 602 2.11 -25.03 -20.18
CA GLU A 602 0.67 -25.25 -20.44
C GLU A 602 0.35 -25.23 -21.95
N TYR A 603 1.04 -24.40 -22.75
CA TYR A 603 0.84 -24.25 -24.20
C TYR A 603 2.16 -24.37 -24.98
N PRO A 604 2.77 -25.56 -25.05
CA PRO A 604 4.13 -25.72 -25.61
C PRO A 604 4.23 -25.44 -27.12
N GLU A 605 3.12 -25.52 -27.86
CA GLU A 605 3.09 -25.33 -29.32
C GLU A 605 2.85 -23.85 -29.71
N ASP A 606 2.39 -23.01 -28.77
CA ASP A 606 1.87 -21.68 -29.09
C ASP A 606 2.96 -20.64 -29.39
N GLU A 607 4.19 -20.81 -28.88
CA GLU A 607 5.30 -19.90 -29.20
C GLU A 607 5.61 -19.92 -30.70
N LYS A 608 5.67 -21.12 -31.29
CA LYS A 608 5.90 -21.30 -32.73
C LYS A 608 4.77 -20.66 -33.55
N VAL A 609 3.52 -20.98 -33.20
CA VAL A 609 2.33 -20.47 -33.92
C VAL A 609 2.22 -18.94 -33.81
N CYS A 610 2.50 -18.38 -32.63
CA CYS A 610 2.53 -16.93 -32.42
C CYS A 610 3.53 -16.25 -33.37
N ASN A 611 4.75 -16.78 -33.45
CA ASN A 611 5.79 -16.24 -34.33
C ASN A 611 5.41 -16.36 -35.81
N GLU A 612 4.86 -17.50 -36.24
CA GLU A 612 4.40 -17.71 -37.63
C GLU A 612 3.31 -16.70 -38.02
N LEU A 613 2.29 -16.53 -37.18
CA LEU A 613 1.18 -15.59 -37.42
C LEU A 613 1.66 -14.14 -37.47
N ILE A 614 2.60 -13.74 -36.60
CA ILE A 614 3.14 -12.39 -36.60
C ILE A 614 3.95 -12.13 -37.87
N VAL A 615 4.76 -13.08 -38.31
CA VAL A 615 5.54 -12.96 -39.55
C VAL A 615 4.63 -12.89 -40.76
N GLU A 616 3.63 -13.77 -40.86
CA GLU A 616 2.64 -13.75 -41.94
C GLU A 616 1.88 -12.42 -41.99
N TYR A 617 1.48 -11.90 -40.82
CA TYR A 617 0.80 -10.62 -40.72
C TYR A 617 1.69 -9.45 -41.15
N MET A 618 2.97 -9.43 -40.74
CA MET A 618 3.93 -8.41 -41.16
C MET A 618 4.24 -8.47 -42.67
N GLN A 619 4.27 -9.67 -43.25
CA GLN A 619 4.53 -9.88 -44.68
C GLN A 619 3.33 -9.48 -45.56
N ASN A 620 2.10 -9.63 -45.06
CA ASN A 620 0.86 -9.33 -45.79
C ASN A 620 0.40 -7.86 -45.71
N GLY A 621 1.14 -7.00 -44.99
CA GLY A 621 1.05 -5.53 -45.13
C GLY A 621 0.71 -4.77 -43.85
N ILE A 622 1.72 -4.09 -43.29
CA ILE A 622 1.81 -2.63 -43.03
C ILE A 622 3.23 -2.39 -42.49
N THR A 623 4.02 -1.63 -43.23
CA THR A 623 5.38 -1.19 -42.86
C THR A 623 5.35 -0.39 -41.55
N TYR A 624 5.99 -0.89 -40.49
CA TYR A 624 6.27 -0.09 -39.30
C TYR A 624 7.39 0.91 -39.60
N ASN A 625 7.08 2.21 -39.49
CA ASN A 625 8.11 3.23 -39.36
C ASN A 625 8.83 3.01 -38.03
N THR A 626 10.08 2.58 -38.13
CA THR A 626 11.03 2.57 -37.02
C THR A 626 11.63 3.96 -36.88
N THR A 627 11.18 4.70 -35.86
CA THR A 627 11.92 5.82 -35.26
C THR A 627 11.77 5.75 -33.76
#